data_AF-A0A8X6RTH3-F1
#
_entry.id   AF-A0A8X6RTH3-F1
#
_cell.length_a   1.000
_cell.length_b   1.000
_cell.length_c   1.000
_cell.angle_alpha   90.00
_cell.angle_beta   90.00
_cell.angle_gamma   90.00
#
_symmetry.space_group_name_H-M   'P 1'
#
loop_
_entity.id
_entity.type
_entity.pdbx_description
1 polymer ?
#
loop_
_entity_poly.entity_id
_entity_poly.type
_entity_poly.pdbx_seq_one_letter_code
_entity_poly.pdbx_strand_id
1 'polypeptide(L)'
;MSLNKLGKDELKIVAEELNLTVPEGAKIAGLKNLIVNSDVYKNDKELVQSAIDYALAEIKNKRLDSEIKLEFGRIKLAQLQKQLELANIQKNLIENSDIQNPSVCETAANCNVETLLKSVKTLTIPVPSRVESYNLFFQSLEKHSK
;
A
#
# COMPACT_ATOMS: atom_id res chain seq x y z
N MET A 1 -14.53 32.31 -22.49
CA MET A 1 -13.89 31.38 -23.46
C MET A 1 -14.77 31.28 -24.72
N SER A 2 -14.28 30.74 -25.85
CA SER A 2 -15.10 30.59 -27.08
C SER A 2 -15.46 29.13 -27.34
N LEU A 3 -16.71 28.85 -27.74
CA LEU A 3 -17.22 27.51 -28.11
C LEU A 3 -16.33 26.75 -29.11
N ASN A 4 -15.57 27.46 -29.93
CA ASN A 4 -14.68 26.87 -30.93
C ASN A 4 -13.56 26.01 -30.31
N LYS A 5 -13.15 26.32 -29.08
CA LYS A 5 -12.06 25.63 -28.36
C LYS A 5 -12.55 24.43 -27.53
N LEU A 6 -13.87 24.24 -27.39
CA LEU A 6 -14.44 23.16 -26.59
C LEU A 6 -14.44 21.84 -27.37
N GLY A 7 -14.13 20.74 -26.67
CA GLY A 7 -14.23 19.37 -27.19
C GLY A 7 -15.66 18.85 -27.13
N LYS A 8 -15.84 17.57 -27.50
CA LYS A 8 -17.17 16.96 -27.61
C LYS A 8 -17.89 16.89 -26.26
N ASP A 9 -17.16 16.47 -25.22
CA ASP A 9 -17.74 16.25 -23.89
C ASP A 9 -18.04 17.59 -23.22
N GLU A 10 -17.15 18.59 -23.38
CA GLU A 10 -17.39 19.94 -22.89
C GLU A 10 -18.67 20.52 -23.52
N LEU A 11 -18.83 20.39 -24.84
CA LEU A 11 -20.02 20.88 -25.54
C LEU A 11 -21.30 20.14 -25.14
N LYS A 12 -21.22 18.85 -24.82
CA LYS A 12 -22.36 18.07 -24.33
C LYS A 12 -22.83 18.61 -22.98
N ILE A 13 -21.91 18.83 -22.04
CA ILE A 13 -22.24 19.39 -20.72
C ILE A 13 -22.79 20.81 -20.85
N VAL A 14 -22.19 21.66 -21.70
CA VAL A 14 -22.74 23.00 -21.96
C VAL A 14 -24.17 22.92 -22.49
N ALA A 15 -24.44 22.05 -23.46
CA ALA A 15 -25.79 21.92 -24.00
C ALA A 15 -26.80 21.40 -22.95
N GLU A 16 -26.39 20.46 -22.09
CA GLU A 16 -27.20 19.97 -20.97
C GLU A 16 -27.49 21.09 -19.95
N GLU A 17 -26.48 21.89 -19.57
CA GLU A 17 -26.62 23.01 -18.63
C GLU A 17 -27.54 24.11 -19.20
N LEU A 18 -27.50 24.32 -20.51
CA LEU A 18 -28.40 25.22 -21.23
C LEU A 18 -29.80 24.62 -21.46
N ASN A 19 -30.11 23.46 -20.88
CA ASN A 19 -31.37 22.72 -21.03
C ASN A 19 -31.72 22.38 -22.50
N LEU A 20 -30.71 22.18 -23.34
CA LEU A 20 -30.87 21.79 -24.74
C LEU A 20 -30.89 20.26 -24.85
N THR A 21 -31.79 19.74 -25.68
CA THR A 21 -31.84 18.29 -25.96
C THR A 21 -30.63 17.86 -26.79
N VAL A 22 -29.69 17.13 -26.16
CA VAL A 22 -28.51 16.61 -26.84
C VAL A 22 -28.83 15.28 -27.53
N PRO A 23 -28.65 15.16 -28.86
CA PRO A 23 -28.80 13.88 -29.54
C PRO A 23 -27.71 12.88 -29.12
N GLU A 24 -28.11 11.64 -28.82
CA GLU A 24 -27.20 10.53 -28.59
C GLU A 24 -26.33 10.32 -29.85
N GLY A 25 -25.01 10.53 -29.73
CA GLY A 25 -24.08 10.41 -30.86
C GLY A 25 -23.85 11.68 -31.69
N ALA A 26 -24.34 12.84 -31.25
CA ALA A 26 -24.09 14.12 -31.94
C ALA A 26 -22.58 14.39 -32.15
N LYS A 27 -22.23 14.90 -33.33
CA LYS A 27 -20.87 15.34 -33.67
C LYS A 27 -20.61 16.74 -33.07
N ILE A 28 -19.34 17.08 -32.86
CA ILE A 28 -18.90 18.40 -32.36
C ILE A 28 -19.57 19.55 -33.13
N ALA A 29 -19.59 19.49 -34.46
CA ALA A 29 -20.22 20.52 -35.29
C ALA A 29 -21.74 20.62 -35.06
N GLY A 30 -22.41 19.49 -34.86
CA GLY A 30 -23.85 19.45 -34.56
C GLY A 30 -24.16 20.06 -33.20
N LEU A 31 -23.37 19.73 -32.17
CA LEU A 31 -23.50 20.31 -30.83
C LEU A 31 -23.24 21.82 -30.84
N LYS A 32 -22.21 22.27 -31.55
CA LYS A 32 -21.92 23.71 -31.71
C LYS A 32 -23.10 24.43 -32.35
N ASN A 33 -23.62 23.89 -33.45
CA ASN A 33 -24.77 24.50 -34.14
C ASN A 33 -26.02 24.52 -33.26
N LEU A 34 -26.27 23.45 -32.48
CA LEU A 34 -27.39 23.39 -31.53
C LEU A 34 -27.31 24.53 -30.51
N ILE A 35 -26.14 24.73 -29.89
CA ILE A 35 -25.93 25.77 -28.89
C ILE A 35 -26.04 27.16 -29.52
N VAL A 36 -25.37 27.40 -30.65
CA VAL A 36 -25.36 28.73 -31.31
C VAL A 36 -26.75 29.12 -31.82
N ASN A 37 -27.56 28.16 -32.26
CA ASN A 37 -28.91 28.43 -32.72
C ASN A 37 -29.93 28.63 -31.59
N SER A 38 -29.58 28.24 -30.35
CA SER A 38 -30.46 28.40 -29.19
C SER A 38 -30.73 29.87 -28.86
N ASP A 39 -31.92 30.15 -28.33
CA ASP A 39 -32.30 31.50 -27.90
C ASP A 39 -31.46 31.96 -26.71
N VAL A 40 -31.10 31.04 -25.81
CA VAL A 40 -30.24 31.33 -24.65
C VAL A 40 -28.88 31.86 -25.10
N TYR A 41 -28.31 31.30 -26.17
CA TYR A 41 -27.03 31.78 -26.70
C TYR A 41 -27.07 33.21 -27.25
N LYS A 42 -28.23 33.63 -27.78
CA LYS A 42 -28.42 34.97 -28.35
C LYS A 42 -28.79 36.00 -27.30
N ASN A 43 -29.55 35.59 -26.29
CA ASN A 43 -30.16 36.48 -25.31
C ASN A 43 -29.33 36.61 -24.03
N ASP A 44 -28.62 35.57 -23.62
CA ASP A 44 -27.96 35.51 -22.32
C ASP A 44 -26.52 34.99 -22.40
N LYS A 45 -25.61 35.92 -22.69
CA LYS A 45 -24.19 35.63 -22.88
C LYS A 45 -23.49 35.25 -21.56
N GLU A 46 -23.97 35.76 -20.43
CA GLU A 46 -23.39 35.45 -19.10
C GLU A 46 -23.69 34.01 -18.73
N LEU A 47 -24.93 33.57 -18.94
CA LEU A 47 -25.34 32.19 -18.67
C LEU A 47 -24.54 31.20 -19.54
N VAL A 48 -24.34 31.51 -20.83
CA VAL A 48 -23.49 30.70 -21.71
C VAL A 48 -22.05 30.63 -21.20
N GLN A 49 -21.49 31.75 -20.75
CA GLN A 49 -20.13 31.77 -20.25
C GLN A 49 -20.00 30.96 -18.96
N SER A 50 -20.97 31.07 -18.05
CA SER A 50 -21.05 30.26 -16.83
C SER A 50 -21.16 28.77 -17.15
N ALA A 51 -21.99 28.37 -18.10
CA ALA A 51 -22.11 26.98 -18.55
C ALA A 51 -20.79 26.44 -19.13
N ILE A 52 -20.06 27.26 -19.90
CA ILE A 52 -18.74 26.90 -20.42
C ILE A 52 -17.74 26.69 -19.27
N ASP A 53 -17.72 27.60 -18.30
CA ASP A 53 -16.79 27.53 -17.19
C ASP A 53 -17.10 26.33 -16.27
N TYR A 54 -18.38 26.04 -16.06
CA TYR A 54 -18.86 24.84 -15.38
C TYR A 54 -18.42 23.56 -16.11
N ALA A 55 -18.64 23.45 -17.42
CA ALA A 55 -18.27 22.27 -18.19
C ALA A 55 -16.76 21.98 -18.14
N LEU A 56 -15.92 23.03 -18.18
CA LEU A 56 -14.47 22.90 -18.04
C LEU A 56 -14.06 22.42 -16.64
N ALA A 57 -14.68 22.97 -15.60
CA ALA A 57 -14.44 22.55 -14.22
C ALA A 57 -14.86 21.09 -14.00
N GLU A 58 -16.03 20.71 -14.50
CA GLU A 58 -16.60 19.36 -14.36
C GLU A 58 -15.71 18.29 -15.02
N ILE A 59 -15.22 18.54 -16.24
CA ILE A 59 -14.31 17.61 -16.91
C ILE A 59 -12.96 17.53 -16.21
N LYS A 60 -12.45 18.66 -15.71
CA LYS A 60 -11.21 18.67 -14.94
C LYS A 60 -11.34 17.84 -13.67
N ASN A 61 -12.45 17.98 -12.93
CA ASN A 61 -12.72 17.20 -11.73
C ASN A 61 -12.84 15.71 -12.04
N LYS A 62 -13.59 15.33 -13.09
CA LYS A 62 -13.70 13.92 -13.51
C LYS A 62 -12.36 13.30 -13.87
N ARG A 63 -11.45 14.06 -14.50
CA ARG A 63 -10.08 13.61 -14.81
C ARG A 63 -9.27 13.39 -13.53
N LEU A 64 -9.32 14.34 -12.60
CA LEU A 64 -8.63 14.24 -11.31
C LEU A 64 -9.12 13.04 -10.50
N ASP A 65 -10.44 12.83 -10.40
CA ASP A 65 -11.01 11.68 -9.70
C ASP A 65 -10.55 10.34 -10.31
N SER A 66 -10.51 10.28 -11.64
CA SER A 66 -10.02 9.10 -12.37
C SER A 66 -8.54 8.85 -12.09
N GLU A 67 -7.72 9.90 -12.05
CA GLU A 67 -6.30 9.83 -11.76
C GLU A 67 -6.03 9.38 -10.31
N ILE A 68 -6.73 9.97 -9.34
CA ILE A 68 -6.65 9.59 -7.93
C ILE A 68 -7.02 8.11 -7.74
N LYS A 69 -8.11 7.66 -8.38
CA LYS A 69 -8.56 6.27 -8.30
C LYS A 69 -7.53 5.31 -8.90
N LEU A 70 -6.87 5.71 -9.98
CA LEU A 70 -5.82 4.93 -10.63
C LEU A 70 -4.57 4.84 -9.75
N GLU A 71 -4.12 5.96 -9.18
CA GLU A 71 -2.98 6.01 -8.27
C GLU A 71 -3.21 5.17 -7.01
N PHE A 72 -4.38 5.30 -6.39
CA PHE A 72 -4.77 4.44 -5.27
C PHE A 72 -4.74 2.96 -5.63
N GLY A 73 -5.23 2.61 -6.83
CA GLY A 73 -5.16 1.25 -7.38
C GLY A 73 -3.72 0.73 -7.50
N ARG A 74 -2.79 1.56 -8.00
CA ARG A 74 -1.36 1.20 -8.10
C ARG A 74 -0.73 0.95 -6.74
N ILE A 75 -0.99 1.82 -5.76
CA ILE A 75 -0.47 1.66 -4.40
C ILE A 75 -0.98 0.37 -3.77
N LYS A 76 -2.28 0.11 -3.87
CA LYS A 76 -2.90 -1.11 -3.32
C LYS A 76 -2.33 -2.37 -3.98
N LEU A 77 -2.11 -2.34 -5.29
CA LEU A 77 -1.52 -3.46 -6.03
C LEU A 77 -0.08 -3.72 -5.57
N ALA A 78 0.75 -2.69 -5.43
CA ALA A 78 2.12 -2.82 -4.93
C ALA A 78 2.18 -3.41 -3.51
N GLN A 79 1.24 -3.01 -2.63
CA GLN A 79 1.12 -3.58 -1.29
C GLN A 79 0.78 -5.08 -1.32
N LEU A 80 -0.17 -5.48 -2.17
CA LEU A 80 -0.56 -6.89 -2.33
C LEU A 80 0.58 -7.74 -2.91
N GLN A 81 1.32 -7.23 -3.90
CA GLN A 81 2.49 -7.92 -4.46
C GLN A 81 3.56 -8.17 -3.39
N LYS A 82 3.86 -7.16 -2.57
CA LYS A 82 4.82 -7.30 -1.46
C LYS A 82 4.35 -8.33 -0.42
N GLN A 83 3.06 -8.33 -0.07
CA GLN A 83 2.51 -9.34 0.85
C GLN A 83 2.58 -10.75 0.26
N LEU A 84 2.30 -10.91 -1.03
CA LEU A 84 2.43 -12.19 -1.73
C LEU A 84 3.87 -12.69 -1.75
N GLU A 85 4.84 -11.81 -2.01
CA GLU A 85 6.27 -12.14 -1.97
C GLU A 85 6.69 -12.63 -0.58
N LEU A 86 6.29 -11.91 0.48
CA LEU A 86 6.56 -12.33 1.87
C LEU A 86 5.92 -13.69 2.20
N ALA A 87 4.66 -13.91 1.81
CA ALA A 87 3.98 -15.18 2.01
C ALA A 87 4.67 -16.32 1.26
N ASN A 88 5.15 -16.08 0.05
CA ASN A 88 5.92 -17.05 -0.72
C ASN A 88 7.26 -17.36 -0.07
N ILE A 89 7.98 -16.36 0.45
CA ILE A 89 9.23 -16.58 1.18
C ILE A 89 8.96 -17.43 2.44
N GLN A 90 7.93 -17.08 3.22
CA GLN A 90 7.55 -17.84 4.41
C GLN A 90 7.18 -19.29 4.07
N LYS A 91 6.38 -19.50 3.03
CA LYS A 91 6.02 -20.84 2.55
C LYS A 91 7.26 -21.64 2.13
N ASN A 92 8.15 -21.04 1.34
CA ASN A 92 9.40 -21.70 0.95
C ASN A 92 10.28 -22.03 2.16
N LEU A 93 10.39 -21.14 3.16
CA LEU A 93 11.13 -21.43 4.39
C LEU A 93 10.55 -22.64 5.14
N ILE A 94 9.22 -22.73 5.24
CA ILE A 94 8.54 -23.86 5.88
C ILE A 94 8.77 -25.15 5.09
N GLU A 95 8.54 -25.13 3.77
CA GLU A 95 8.72 -26.31 2.89
C GLU A 95 10.18 -26.81 2.84
N ASN A 96 11.17 -25.92 2.92
CA ASN A 96 12.58 -26.30 2.99
C ASN A 96 13.03 -26.70 4.41
N SER A 97 12.29 -26.33 5.46
CA SER A 97 12.55 -26.76 6.84
C SER A 97 12.04 -28.17 7.15
N ASP A 98 11.02 -28.65 6.44
CA ASP A 98 10.46 -30.00 6.62
C ASP A 98 11.24 -31.11 5.87
N ILE A 99 12.30 -30.76 5.12
CA ILE A 99 13.12 -31.75 4.37
C ILE A 99 14.44 -32.11 5.08
N GLN A 100 14.77 -31.52 6.24
CA GLN A 100 15.99 -31.88 6.97
C GLN A 100 15.71 -32.69 8.24
N ASN A 101 16.07 -33.97 8.15
CA ASN A 101 16.44 -34.85 9.25
C ASN A 101 17.15 -34.10 10.40
N PRO A 102 17.04 -34.62 11.64
CA PRO A 102 17.55 -33.98 12.86
C PRO A 102 19.08 -34.15 12.96
N SER A 103 19.84 -33.46 12.13
CA SER A 103 21.26 -33.24 12.32
C SER A 103 21.72 -32.28 11.23
N VAL A 104 21.93 -31.03 11.61
CA VAL A 104 23.05 -30.17 11.18
C VAL A 104 22.70 -28.75 11.64
N CYS A 105 23.44 -28.36 12.68
CA CYS A 105 23.56 -27.00 13.14
C CYS A 105 24.33 -26.22 12.07
N GLU A 106 23.68 -25.36 11.30
CA GLU A 106 24.36 -24.36 10.48
C GLU A 106 23.45 -23.17 10.19
N THR A 107 23.59 -22.12 11.00
CA THR A 107 23.71 -20.72 10.57
C THR A 107 23.95 -19.86 11.82
N ALA A 108 25.06 -19.12 11.81
CA ALA A 108 25.64 -18.36 12.91
C ALA A 108 24.83 -17.14 13.41
N ALA A 109 23.51 -17.13 13.23
CA ALA A 109 22.58 -16.14 13.79
C ALA A 109 21.61 -16.75 14.82
N ASN A 110 21.53 -18.09 14.92
CA ASN A 110 20.61 -18.79 15.81
C ASN A 110 21.34 -19.56 16.93
N CYS A 111 22.42 -19.00 17.48
CA CYS A 111 22.77 -19.28 18.88
C CYS A 111 21.70 -18.64 19.78
N ASN A 112 20.48 -19.18 19.72
CA ASN A 112 19.35 -18.77 20.53
C ASN A 112 19.80 -18.89 22.00
N VAL A 113 19.72 -17.78 22.73
CA VAL A 113 19.97 -17.69 24.18
C VAL A 113 19.32 -18.84 24.95
N GLU A 114 18.22 -19.37 24.43
CA GLU A 114 17.48 -20.48 24.99
C GLU A 114 18.18 -21.84 24.86
N THR A 115 18.88 -22.10 23.76
CA THR A 115 19.70 -23.31 23.61
C THR A 115 20.92 -23.25 24.52
N LEU A 116 21.54 -22.07 24.63
CA LEU A 116 22.62 -21.83 25.57
C LEU A 116 22.14 -22.02 27.02
N LEU A 117 21.01 -21.41 27.39
CA LEU A 117 20.42 -21.53 28.73
C LEU A 117 20.05 -22.98 29.07
N LYS A 118 19.53 -23.75 28.11
CA LYS A 118 19.28 -25.19 28.27
C LYS A 118 20.56 -26.01 28.42
N SER A 119 21.68 -25.56 27.85
CA SER A 119 22.98 -26.22 27.98
C SER A 119 23.70 -25.92 29.29
N VAL A 120 23.35 -24.82 29.98
CA VAL A 120 23.90 -24.48 31.30
C VAL A 120 23.41 -25.49 32.33
N LYS A 121 24.33 -26.31 32.84
CA LYS A 121 24.06 -27.23 33.94
C LYS A 121 24.39 -26.54 35.26
N THR A 122 23.37 -26.30 36.07
CA THR A 122 23.55 -25.79 37.43
C THR A 122 23.78 -26.95 38.39
N LEU A 123 24.90 -26.91 39.13
CA LEU A 123 25.18 -27.83 40.22
C LEU A 123 24.97 -27.12 41.55
N THR A 124 23.99 -27.56 42.34
CA THR A 124 23.77 -27.06 43.69
C THR A 124 24.53 -27.91 44.70
N ILE A 125 25.40 -27.28 45.48
CA ILE A 125 26.15 -27.94 46.55
C ILE A 125 25.88 -27.26 47.89
N PRO A 126 25.74 -28.02 48.99
CA PRO A 126 25.57 -27.45 50.31
C PRO A 126 26.85 -26.74 50.75
N VAL A 127 26.70 -25.56 51.35
CA VAL A 127 27.81 -24.83 51.94
C VAL A 127 28.19 -25.49 53.26
N PRO A 128 29.48 -25.84 53.48
CA PRO A 128 29.93 -26.41 54.74
C PRO A 128 29.65 -25.45 55.91
N SER A 129 29.17 -25.97 57.04
CA SER A 129 28.83 -25.15 58.22
C SER A 129 30.00 -24.89 59.16
N ARG A 130 31.14 -25.56 58.95
CA ARG A 130 32.35 -25.46 59.79
C ARG A 130 33.43 -24.68 59.06
N VAL A 131 34.03 -23.70 59.73
CA VAL A 131 35.03 -22.80 59.13
C VAL A 131 36.29 -23.54 58.66
N GLU A 132 36.64 -24.63 59.34
CA GLU A 132 37.81 -25.46 59.03
C GLU A 132 37.64 -26.23 57.71
N SER A 133 36.40 -26.45 57.28
CA SER A 133 36.07 -27.20 56.06
C SER A 133 35.99 -26.34 54.80
N TYR A 134 36.03 -25.01 54.93
CA TYR A 134 35.96 -24.11 53.78
C TYR A 134 37.16 -24.24 52.84
N ASN A 135 38.38 -24.41 53.38
CA ASN A 135 39.57 -24.50 52.54
C ASN A 135 39.50 -25.69 51.57
N LEU A 136 39.09 -26.86 52.06
CA LEU A 136 38.92 -28.06 51.23
C LEU A 136 37.76 -27.92 50.23
N PHE A 137 36.68 -27.25 50.64
CA PHE A 137 35.55 -26.97 49.76
C PHE A 137 35.95 -26.11 48.56
N PHE A 138 36.67 -25.00 48.79
CA PHE A 138 37.14 -24.13 47.71
C PHE A 138 38.21 -24.81 46.83
N GLN A 139 39.15 -25.54 47.42
CA GLN A 139 40.12 -26.32 46.64
C GLN A 139 39.46 -27.36 45.73
N SER A 140 38.37 -27.99 46.20
CA SER A 140 37.61 -28.95 45.41
C SER A 140 36.91 -28.29 44.22
N LEU A 141 36.42 -27.05 44.38
CA LEU A 141 35.83 -26.28 43.29
C LEU A 141 36.88 -25.86 42.27
N GLU A 142 38.01 -25.32 42.72
CA GLU A 142 39.10 -24.88 41.83
C GLU A 142 39.66 -26.02 40.98
N LYS A 143 39.78 -27.22 41.56
CA LYS A 143 40.27 -28.41 40.85
C LYS A 143 39.38 -28.82 39.66
N HIS A 144 38.08 -28.55 39.72
CA HIS A 144 37.11 -28.92 38.68
C HIS A 144 36.71 -27.74 37.78
N SER A 145 37.28 -26.55 38.01
CA SER A 145 37.02 -25.33 37.24
C SER A 145 37.97 -25.15 36.03
N LYS A 146 38.73 -26.19 35.65
CA LYS A 146 39.79 -26.12 34.64
C LYS A 146 39.58 -27.09 33.49
#